data_AF-A0A965X3K7-F1
#
_entry.id   AF-A0A965X3K7-F1
#
_cell.length_a   1.000
_cell.length_b   1.000
_cell.length_c   1.000
_cell.angle_alpha   90.00
_cell.angle_beta   90.00
_cell.angle_gamma   90.00
#
_symmetry.space_group_name_H-M   'P 1'
#
loop_
_entity.id
_entity.type
_entity.pdbx_description
1 polymer ?
#
loop_
_entity_poly.entity_id
_entity_poly.type
_entity_poly.pdbx_seq_one_letter_code
_entity_poly.pdbx_strand_id
1 'polypeptide(L)'
;FDSVDDLAENLRFIDSYGPSSIAELLKYSTVEEETKVISDCTLIMEYLIEANEEVINSLNACFSEAEEQNEQGLVDLLGARIAAHKKFGWMLKSTNKEE
;
A
#
# COMPACT_ATOMS: atom_id res chain seq x y z
N PHE A 1 -9.01 7.97 -0.62
CA PHE A 1 -8.82 8.21 -2.06
C PHE A 1 -7.71 9.22 -2.29
N ASP A 2 -7.53 10.18 -1.39
CA ASP A 2 -6.49 11.21 -1.43
C ASP A 2 -5.09 10.64 -1.73
N SER A 3 -4.70 9.53 -1.09
CA SER A 3 -3.39 8.91 -1.33
C SER A 3 -3.17 8.32 -2.73
N VAL A 4 -4.24 8.00 -3.45
CA VAL A 4 -4.13 7.51 -4.83
C VAL A 4 -3.81 8.68 -5.77
N ASP A 5 -4.44 9.82 -5.51
CA ASP A 5 -4.22 11.06 -6.26
C ASP A 5 -2.81 11.59 -6.01
N ASP A 6 -2.38 11.68 -4.75
CA ASP A 6 -1.02 12.11 -4.38
C ASP A 6 0.06 11.29 -5.11
N LEU A 7 -0.12 9.96 -5.18
CA LEU A 7 0.81 9.07 -5.89
C LEU A 7 0.77 9.30 -7.41
N ALA A 8 -0.42 9.49 -7.98
CA ALA A 8 -0.57 9.74 -9.41
C ALA A 8 0.03 11.11 -9.83
N GLU A 9 -0.13 12.15 -9.02
CA GLU A 9 0.48 13.46 -9.24
C GLU A 9 2.01 13.38 -9.15
N ASN A 10 2.55 12.64 -8.19
CA ASN A 10 4.00 12.47 -8.05
C ASN A 10 4.62 11.72 -9.24
N LEU A 11 3.89 10.77 -9.84
CA LEU A 11 4.33 10.16 -11.11
C LEU A 11 4.44 11.21 -12.21
N ARG A 12 3.58 12.24 -12.24
CA ARG A 12 3.70 13.34 -13.22
C ARG A 12 4.89 14.24 -12.96
N PHE A 13 5.28 14.44 -11.70
CA PHE A 13 6.44 15.28 -11.37
C PHE A 13 7.76 14.68 -11.89
N ILE A 14 7.84 13.36 -12.01
CA ILE A 14 8.98 12.64 -12.59
C ILE A 14 8.80 12.31 -14.10
N ASP A 15 7.90 13.02 -14.79
CA ASP A 15 7.57 12.83 -16.22
C ASP A 15 7.12 11.41 -16.59
N SER A 16 6.42 10.74 -15.66
CA SER A 16 5.85 9.41 -15.83
C SER A 16 4.31 9.44 -15.80
N TYR A 17 3.68 8.30 -16.08
CA TYR A 17 2.22 8.14 -16.10
C TYR A 17 1.83 6.99 -15.18
N GLY A 18 0.83 7.24 -14.33
CA GLY A 18 0.17 6.19 -13.58
C GLY A 18 -0.70 5.29 -14.48
N PRO A 19 -1.05 4.09 -13.99
CA PRO A 19 -1.93 3.17 -14.70
C PRO A 19 -3.28 3.84 -15.00
N SER A 20 -3.75 3.68 -16.25
CA SER A 20 -4.90 4.41 -16.80
C SER A 20 -6.20 3.60 -16.81
N SER A 21 -6.11 2.30 -16.50
CA SER A 21 -7.25 1.39 -16.49
C SER A 21 -7.21 0.44 -15.29
N ILE A 22 -8.37 -0.10 -14.91
CA ILE A 22 -8.47 -1.09 -13.84
C ILE A 22 -7.64 -2.34 -14.17
N ALA A 23 -7.63 -2.78 -15.43
CA ALA A 23 -6.83 -3.94 -15.85
C ALA A 23 -5.33 -3.70 -15.66
N GLU A 24 -4.86 -2.48 -15.90
CA GLU A 24 -3.47 -2.09 -15.70
C GLU A 24 -3.11 -1.99 -14.20
N LEU A 25 -4.01 -1.45 -13.37
CA LEU A 25 -3.87 -1.46 -11.91
C LEU A 25 -3.75 -2.89 -11.36
N LEU A 26 -4.66 -3.78 -11.77
CA LEU A 26 -4.67 -5.18 -11.32
C LEU A 26 -3.41 -5.93 -11.75
N LYS A 27 -2.83 -5.61 -12.91
CA LYS A 27 -1.58 -6.21 -13.38
C LYS A 27 -0.39 -5.93 -12.46
N TYR A 28 -0.37 -4.76 -11.80
CA TYR A 28 0.70 -4.37 -10.87
C TYR A 28 0.34 -4.59 -9.40
N SER A 29 -0.88 -5.06 -9.11
CA SER A 29 -1.30 -5.34 -7.74
C SER A 29 -0.50 -6.50 -7.17
N THR A 30 0.04 -6.29 -5.97
CA THR A 30 0.65 -7.35 -5.14
C THR A 30 -0.36 -7.95 -4.16
N VAL A 31 -1.52 -7.31 -3.99
CA VAL A 31 -2.62 -7.81 -3.17
C VAL A 31 -3.59 -8.60 -4.05
N GLU A 32 -3.88 -9.84 -3.65
CA GLU A 32 -4.83 -10.71 -4.34
C GLU A 32 -6.28 -10.39 -3.97
N GLU A 33 -7.18 -10.52 -4.94
CA GLU A 33 -8.62 -10.36 -4.72
C GLU A 33 -9.22 -11.67 -4.20
N GLU A 34 -9.87 -11.60 -3.05
CA GLU A 34 -10.69 -12.72 -2.56
C GLU A 34 -12.03 -12.75 -3.32
N THR A 35 -12.35 -13.91 -3.88
CA THR A 35 -13.55 -14.12 -4.71
C THR A 35 -14.70 -14.76 -3.94
N LYS A 36 -14.43 -15.25 -2.73
CA LYS A 36 -15.42 -15.88 -1.85
C LYS A 36 -15.93 -14.89 -0.82
N VAL A 37 -17.19 -15.07 -0.45
CA VAL A 37 -17.76 -14.35 0.69
C VAL A 37 -17.25 -15.00 1.97
N ILE A 38 -16.54 -14.22 2.79
CA ILE A 38 -16.05 -14.64 4.10
C ILE A 38 -16.94 -14.00 5.16
N SER A 39 -17.47 -14.83 6.06
CA SER A 39 -18.28 -14.39 7.20
C SER A 39 -17.52 -14.40 8.53
N ASP A 40 -16.36 -15.04 8.56
CA ASP A 40 -15.52 -15.14 9.74
C ASP A 40 -14.70 -13.84 9.91
N CYS A 41 -14.98 -13.11 10.99
CA CYS A 41 -14.30 -11.85 11.30
C CYS A 41 -12.80 -12.06 11.57
N THR A 42 -12.39 -13.17 12.19
CA THR A 42 -10.98 -13.44 12.49
C THR A 42 -10.21 -13.62 11.19
N LEU A 43 -10.77 -14.40 10.25
CA LEU A 43 -10.16 -14.60 8.93
C LEU A 43 -10.09 -13.30 8.12
N ILE A 44 -11.14 -12.47 8.18
CA ILE A 44 -11.11 -11.13 7.55
C ILE A 44 -9.97 -10.28 8.13
N MET A 45 -9.79 -10.30 9.46
CA MET A 45 -8.72 -9.54 10.11
C MET A 45 -7.33 -10.02 9.70
N GLU A 46 -7.13 -11.34 9.58
CA GLU A 46 -5.88 -11.93 9.07
C GLU A 46 -5.57 -11.43 7.65
N TYR A 47 -6.54 -11.47 6.74
CA TYR A 47 -6.35 -11.01 5.36
C TYR A 47 -6.05 -9.51 5.27
N LEU A 48 -6.68 -8.70 6.12
CA LEU A 48 -6.38 -7.26 6.18
C LEU A 48 -4.95 -7.00 6.70
N ILE A 49 -4.46 -7.81 7.65
CA ILE A 49 -3.09 -7.70 8.16
C ILE A 49 -2.11 -8.07 7.06
N GLU A 50 -2.32 -9.20 6.38
CA GLU A 50 -1.47 -9.68 5.28
C GLU A 50 -1.41 -8.67 4.12
N ALA A 51 -2.57 -8.18 3.67
CA ALA A 51 -2.63 -7.19 2.60
C ALA A 51 -1.92 -5.87 3.00
N ASN A 52 -2.05 -5.43 4.26
CA ASN A 52 -1.36 -4.24 4.72
C ASN A 52 0.17 -4.44 4.78
N GLU A 53 0.64 -5.64 5.15
CA GLU A 53 2.07 -5.98 5.11
C GLU A 53 2.60 -5.98 3.68
N GLU A 54 1.84 -6.50 2.72
CA GLU A 54 2.23 -6.51 1.31
C GLU A 54 2.33 -5.10 0.71
N VAL A 55 1.41 -4.20 1.09
CA VAL A 55 1.50 -2.78 0.74
C VAL A 55 2.75 -2.14 1.36
N ILE A 56 3.07 -2.44 2.62
CA ILE A 56 4.31 -1.94 3.26
C ILE A 56 5.55 -2.45 2.52
N ASN A 57 5.58 -3.71 2.10
CA ASN A 57 6.69 -4.27 1.32
C ASN A 57 6.86 -3.53 -0.01
N SER A 58 5.76 -3.32 -0.73
CA SER A 58 5.75 -2.59 -2.00
C SER A 58 6.22 -1.14 -1.83
N LEU A 59 5.78 -0.47 -0.76
CA LEU A 59 6.22 0.90 -0.44
C LEU A 59 7.71 0.96 -0.08
N ASN A 60 8.24 0.01 0.70
CA ASN A 60 9.67 -0.02 1.04
C ASN A 60 10.54 -0.28 -0.19
N ALA A 61 10.11 -1.16 -1.09
CA ALA A 61 10.83 -1.41 -2.35
C ALA A 61 10.91 -0.13 -3.19
N CYS A 62 9.81 0.60 -3.31
CA CYS A 62 9.78 1.89 -4.00
C CYS A 62 10.60 2.97 -3.27
N PHE A 63 10.58 2.96 -1.93
CA PHE A 63 11.36 3.89 -1.10
C PHE A 63 12.86 3.71 -1.32
N SER A 64 13.35 2.47 -1.35
CA SER A 64 14.76 2.18 -1.62
C SER A 64 15.18 2.67 -3.00
N GLU A 65 14.37 2.43 -4.03
CA GLU A 65 14.67 2.95 -5.37
C GLU A 65 14.68 4.48 -5.40
N ALA A 66 13.70 5.14 -4.77
CA ALA A 66 13.64 6.60 -4.70
C ALA A 66 14.84 7.20 -3.95
N GLU A 67 15.32 6.54 -2.89
CA GLU A 67 16.52 6.93 -2.15
C GLU A 67 17.78 6.78 -3.02
N GLU A 68 17.92 5.68 -3.76
CA GLU A 68 19.03 5.44 -4.68
C GLU A 68 19.08 6.49 -5.81
N GLN A 69 17.93 6.91 -6.32
CA GLN A 69 17.81 7.96 -7.33
C GLN A 69 17.91 9.39 -6.77
N ASN A 70 18.05 9.55 -5.45
CA ASN A 70 18.09 10.85 -4.76
C ASN A 70 16.82 11.70 -4.98
N GLU A 71 15.65 11.09 -5.05
CA GLU A 71 14.35 11.77 -5.23
C GLU A 71 13.71 12.09 -3.88
N GLN A 72 14.15 13.16 -3.20
CA GLN A 72 13.76 13.43 -1.80
C GLN A 72 12.25 13.66 -1.62
N GLY A 73 11.57 14.25 -2.60
CA GLY A 73 10.12 14.46 -2.54
C GLY A 73 9.35 13.14 -2.53
N LEU A 74 9.78 12.18 -3.35
CA LEU A 74 9.19 10.86 -3.40
C LEU A 74 9.51 10.05 -2.14
N VAL A 75 10.74 10.16 -1.63
CA VAL A 75 11.15 9.57 -0.36
C VAL A 75 10.26 10.04 0.80
N ASP A 76 10.00 11.35 0.90
CA ASP A 76 9.13 11.90 1.96
C ASP A 76 7.69 11.38 1.85
N LEU A 77 7.12 11.42 0.64
CA LEU A 77 5.78 10.87 0.37
C LEU A 77 5.68 9.40 0.79
N LEU A 78 6.62 8.57 0.31
CA LEU A 78 6.63 7.14 0.60
C LEU A 78 6.84 6.87 2.09
N GLY A 79 7.71 7.63 2.76
CA GLY A 79 7.91 7.56 4.21
C GLY A 79 6.62 7.84 4.99
N ALA A 80 5.88 8.88 4.61
CA ALA A 80 4.58 9.20 5.21
C ALA A 80 3.55 8.08 4.99
N ARG A 81 3.52 7.48 3.78
CA ARG A 81 2.65 6.33 3.48
C ARG A 81 3.01 5.09 4.31
N ILE A 82 4.29 4.77 4.44
CA ILE A 82 4.78 3.66 5.28
C ILE A 82 4.36 3.87 6.73
N ALA A 83 4.51 5.08 7.27
CA ALA A 83 4.09 5.39 8.63
C ALA A 83 2.57 5.20 8.85
N ALA A 84 1.74 5.62 7.89
CA ALA A 84 0.30 5.41 7.93
C ALA A 84 -0.07 3.92 7.93
N HIS A 85 0.52 3.11 7.03
CA HIS A 85 0.27 1.67 6.98
C HIS A 85 0.81 0.91 8.20
N LYS A 86 1.94 1.34 8.78
CA LYS A 86 2.41 0.79 10.07
C LYS A 86 1.42 1.06 11.21
N LYS A 87 0.84 2.26 11.25
CA LYS A 87 -0.21 2.60 12.21
C LYS A 87 -1.46 1.73 12.02
N PHE A 88 -1.89 1.52 10.77
CA PHE A 88 -3.02 0.63 10.48
C PHE A 88 -2.73 -0.82 10.86
N GLY A 89 -1.55 -1.34 10.53
CA GLY A 89 -1.12 -2.67 10.94
C GLY A 89 -1.11 -2.85 12.45
N TRP A 90 -0.68 -1.84 13.21
CA TRP A 90 -0.79 -1.85 14.68
C TRP A 90 -2.25 -1.90 15.14
N MET A 91 -3.14 -1.09 14.57
CA MET A 91 -4.56 -1.09 14.93
C MET A 91 -5.20 -2.47 14.67
N LEU A 92 -4.98 -3.04 13.48
CA LEU A 92 -5.50 -4.36 13.11
C LEU A 92 -5.00 -5.45 14.07
N LYS A 93 -3.69 -5.48 14.33
CA LYS A 93 -3.08 -6.44 15.26
C LYS A 93 -3.59 -6.28 16.69
N SER A 94 -3.83 -5.05 17.15
CA SER A 94 -4.39 -4.78 18.47
C SER A 94 -5.85 -5.22 18.59
N THR A 95 -6.63 -5.12 17.52
CA THR A 95 -8.02 -5.60 17.49
C THR A 95 -8.10 -7.13 17.35
N ASN A 96 -7.14 -7.76 16.67
CA ASN A 96 -7.09 -9.21 16.49
C ASN A 96 -6.42 -9.98 17.65
N LYS A 97 -6.08 -9.31 18.77
CA LYS A 97 -5.66 -10.02 19.98
C LYS A 97 -6.88 -10.58 20.68
N GLU A 98 -7.09 -11.89 20.55
CA GLU A 98 -7.94 -12.64 21.47
C GLU A 98 -7.36 -12.51 22.90
N GLU A 99 -8.24 -12.36 23.89
CA GLU A 99 -7.90 -12.63 25.31
C GLU A 99 -7.70 -14.14 25.53
#